data_AF-A0A9W6BRJ3-F1
#
_entry.id   AF-A0A9W6BRJ3-F1
#
_cell.length_a   1.000
_cell.length_b   1.000
_cell.length_c   1.000
_cell.angle_alpha   90.00
_cell.angle_beta   90.00
_cell.angle_gamma   90.00
#
_symmetry.space_group_name_H-M   'P 1'
#
loop_
_entity.id
_entity.type
_entity.pdbx_description
1 polymer ?
#
loop_
_entity_poly.entity_id
_entity_poly.type
_entity_poly.pdbx_seq_one_letter_code
_entity_poly.pdbx_strand_id
1 'polypeptide(L)'
;MLSLTRRLSLASVSAPEEGRLLEYGYEGLPLPPKEHISRPGSRPSLGGQPSPQPEPPAARYDHDRAEALCMLARQAYKRPADGEGYRTRNIRGLPTVTFLDRNLLTESFTGVLHVTVHGAFNLRPADLDGRVRPFAEVFVAASSFRTKTAGKTLDPVWDEDHWLYVKNPDYDSLCVRVVDESCFSEGDDLGVAVLGLRGIANSPGETFKFRLPLRGFAGENSTVTLSCRFLKFTELEGPETIPALTALQGGEAVPSAEPAKREELGADGLEPVAYIDCGLTETQAWLFRNSEKRQLAIAFRGTEQTQLKDLVADARLMPCGFTTIAQCTRDNINVHRGFMRAYKSVRRLISGLIQIITDSRPGSEDTERGADSNWEVLFTGHSLGGALATLGAYELGLYKSYAGWIKSISLYTYGSPRVGNVAFARDFDRLVPNAWRFTNRLDLVPRWVGRRQVR
;
A
#
# COMPACT_ATOMS: atom_id res chain seq x y z
N MET A 1 -53.60 11.12 45.98
CA MET A 1 -53.41 10.07 47.00
C MET A 1 -52.83 8.84 46.31
N LEU A 2 -51.72 8.31 46.85
CA LEU A 2 -51.08 7.01 46.55
C LEU A 2 -50.51 6.85 45.13
N SER A 3 -49.36 6.24 44.85
CA SER A 3 -48.21 5.70 45.60
C SER A 3 -47.35 5.02 44.52
N LEU A 4 -46.02 5.21 44.49
CA LEU A 4 -45.07 4.08 44.36
C LEU A 4 -43.61 4.57 44.34
N THR A 5 -42.98 4.34 45.48
CA THR A 5 -41.54 4.33 45.76
C THR A 5 -40.80 3.27 44.95
N ARG A 6 -39.63 3.61 44.38
CA ARG A 6 -38.55 2.63 44.19
C ARG A 6 -37.18 3.30 44.29
N ARG A 7 -36.47 2.95 45.36
CA ARG A 7 -35.04 3.16 45.56
C ARG A 7 -34.27 2.30 44.54
N LEU A 8 -33.29 2.88 43.86
CA LEU A 8 -32.29 2.13 43.09
C LEU A 8 -31.04 1.93 43.95
N SER A 9 -30.64 0.67 44.00
CA SER A 9 -29.50 0.12 44.70
C SER A 9 -28.19 0.48 44.02
N LEU A 10 -27.19 0.86 44.82
CA LEU A 10 -25.78 0.81 44.47
C LEU A 10 -25.38 -0.63 44.13
N ALA A 11 -24.67 -0.81 43.02
CA ALA A 11 -23.87 -1.99 42.72
C ALA A 11 -22.57 -1.55 42.04
N SER A 12 -21.49 -2.16 42.49
CA SER A 12 -20.09 -1.87 42.29
C SER A 12 -19.56 -2.08 40.87
N VAL A 13 -18.69 -1.15 40.47
CA VAL A 13 -17.48 -1.26 39.64
C VAL A 13 -17.10 -2.68 39.16
N SER A 14 -17.05 -2.84 37.84
CA SER A 14 -16.06 -3.68 37.14
C SER A 14 -15.66 -2.98 35.83
N ALA A 15 -14.35 -2.86 35.61
CA ALA A 15 -13.71 -2.14 34.51
C ALA A 15 -14.12 -2.64 33.10
N PRO A 16 -14.15 -1.78 32.06
CA PRO A 16 -14.16 -2.24 30.68
C PRO A 16 -12.72 -2.44 30.17
N GLU A 17 -12.50 -3.64 29.63
CA GLU A 17 -11.29 -4.05 28.92
C GLU A 17 -11.01 -3.21 27.66
N GLU A 18 -9.73 -3.22 27.30
CA GLU A 18 -9.03 -2.44 26.29
C GLU A 18 -9.52 -2.66 24.83
N GLY A 19 -9.47 -1.58 24.05
CA GLY A 19 -8.86 -1.60 22.71
C GLY A 19 -9.63 -2.30 21.58
N ARG A 20 -10.86 -1.89 21.29
CA ARG A 20 -11.55 -2.28 20.04
C ARG A 20 -11.30 -1.25 18.94
N LEU A 21 -10.30 -1.52 18.09
CA LEU A 21 -10.10 -0.83 16.81
C LEU A 21 -11.38 -0.93 15.98
N LEU A 22 -11.95 0.23 15.63
CA LEU A 22 -13.11 0.36 14.75
C LEU A 22 -12.75 -0.16 13.36
N GLU A 23 -13.39 -1.26 12.96
CA GLU A 23 -13.38 -1.76 11.59
C GLU A 23 -14.09 -0.76 10.68
N TYR A 24 -13.33 -0.05 9.84
CA TYR A 24 -13.88 0.67 8.70
C TYR A 24 -14.44 -0.35 7.69
N GLY A 25 -15.77 -0.37 7.58
CA GLY A 25 -16.50 -1.20 6.63
C GLY A 25 -16.10 -0.90 5.19
N TYR A 26 -15.82 -1.96 4.43
CA TYR A 26 -15.63 -1.94 2.99
C TYR A 26 -16.99 -2.19 2.32
N GLU A 27 -17.63 -1.15 1.82
CA GLU A 27 -18.67 -1.29 0.79
C GLU A 27 -18.06 -1.08 -0.59
N GLY A 28 -18.44 -1.93 -1.55
CA GLY A 28 -18.37 -1.59 -2.98
C GLY A 28 -17.37 -2.36 -3.84
N LEU A 29 -17.62 -3.65 -4.08
CA LEU A 29 -17.34 -4.33 -5.37
C LEU A 29 -18.41 -5.43 -5.52
N PRO A 30 -19.12 -5.52 -6.67
CA PRO A 30 -20.27 -6.43 -6.81
C PRO A 30 -19.82 -7.89 -6.79
N LEU A 31 -20.47 -8.69 -5.94
CA LEU A 31 -20.29 -10.13 -5.88
C LEU A 31 -20.99 -10.78 -7.09
N PRO A 32 -20.38 -11.80 -7.74
CA PRO A 32 -21.00 -12.51 -8.85
C PRO A 32 -22.22 -13.33 -8.38
N PRO A 33 -23.23 -13.55 -9.26
CA PRO A 33 -24.45 -14.27 -8.90
C PRO A 33 -24.18 -15.74 -8.56
N LYS A 34 -24.93 -16.24 -7.57
CA LYS A 34 -24.92 -17.64 -7.13
C LYS A 34 -25.75 -18.48 -8.08
N GLU A 35 -25.11 -19.35 -8.86
CA GLU A 35 -25.82 -20.49 -9.47
C GLU A 35 -25.62 -21.77 -8.65
N HIS A 36 -26.74 -22.42 -8.38
CA HIS A 36 -26.90 -23.64 -7.60
C HIS A 36 -26.22 -24.85 -8.25
N ILE A 37 -25.40 -25.59 -7.49
CA ILE A 37 -25.07 -26.98 -7.83
C ILE A 37 -25.13 -27.85 -6.57
N SER A 38 -26.11 -28.74 -6.54
CA SER A 38 -26.32 -29.80 -5.53
C SER A 38 -25.42 -31.03 -5.79
N ARG A 39 -25.19 -31.86 -4.76
CA ARG A 39 -24.63 -33.23 -4.85
C ARG A 39 -25.29 -34.12 -3.78
N PRO A 40 -25.22 -35.47 -3.84
CA PRO A 40 -25.19 -36.38 -4.99
C PRO A 40 -26.21 -37.55 -4.85
N GLY A 41 -26.51 -38.25 -5.95
CA GLY A 41 -27.23 -39.52 -5.91
C GLY A 41 -27.12 -40.32 -7.20
N SER A 42 -26.74 -41.60 -7.05
CA SER A 42 -26.81 -42.73 -8.01
C SER A 42 -25.89 -42.78 -9.25
N ARG A 43 -24.94 -43.73 -9.20
CA ARG A 43 -24.44 -44.54 -10.35
C ARG A 43 -25.61 -45.35 -10.95
N PRO A 44 -25.61 -45.78 -12.23
CA PRO A 44 -24.52 -46.44 -12.99
C PRO A 44 -24.32 -45.80 -14.39
N SER A 45 -23.43 -46.16 -15.32
CA SER A 45 -22.74 -47.39 -15.75
C SER A 45 -21.51 -47.01 -16.61
N LEU A 46 -20.72 -48.00 -17.02
CA LEU A 46 -19.45 -47.92 -17.76
C LEU A 46 -19.46 -47.05 -19.04
N GLY A 47 -18.47 -46.16 -19.15
CA GLY A 47 -18.11 -45.47 -20.40
C GLY A 47 -16.97 -44.48 -20.18
N GLY A 48 -15.83 -44.71 -20.86
CA GLY A 48 -14.68 -43.82 -21.08
C GLY A 48 -14.28 -42.82 -20.00
N GLN A 49 -13.17 -43.05 -19.30
CA GLN A 49 -12.48 -41.94 -18.63
C GLN A 49 -12.09 -40.88 -19.68
N PRO A 50 -12.41 -39.59 -19.50
CA PRO A 50 -11.78 -38.56 -20.28
C PRO A 50 -10.29 -38.57 -19.89
N SER A 51 -9.43 -38.69 -20.91
CA SER A 51 -7.99 -38.57 -20.78
C SER A 51 -7.64 -37.35 -19.93
N PRO A 52 -6.68 -37.44 -18.98
CA PRO A 52 -6.20 -36.26 -18.29
C PRO A 52 -5.72 -35.27 -19.36
N GLN A 53 -6.29 -34.06 -19.38
CA GLN A 53 -5.74 -33.00 -20.19
C GLN A 53 -4.26 -32.86 -19.85
N PRO A 54 -3.35 -32.81 -20.83
CA PRO A 54 -1.93 -32.66 -20.54
C PRO A 54 -1.75 -31.41 -19.70
N GLU A 55 -1.15 -31.56 -18.52
CA GLU A 55 -0.74 -30.41 -17.73
C GLU A 55 0.11 -29.50 -18.64
N PRO A 56 -0.11 -28.17 -18.61
CA PRO A 56 0.70 -27.26 -19.40
C PRO A 56 2.17 -27.54 -19.09
N PRO A 57 3.05 -27.60 -20.10
CA PRO A 57 4.45 -27.92 -19.88
C PRO A 57 5.02 -26.95 -18.85
N ALA A 58 5.58 -27.48 -17.76
CA ALA A 58 6.25 -26.68 -16.75
C ALA A 58 7.23 -25.73 -17.44
N ALA A 59 7.15 -24.43 -17.15
CA ALA A 59 8.05 -23.47 -17.76
C ALA A 59 9.50 -23.93 -17.55
N ARG A 60 10.25 -24.01 -18.64
CA ARG A 60 11.65 -24.42 -18.59
C ARG A 60 12.40 -23.46 -17.67
N TYR A 61 13.22 -24.02 -16.76
CA TYR A 61 14.09 -23.21 -15.91
C TYR A 61 14.97 -22.30 -16.77
N ASP A 62 14.92 -21.01 -16.48
CA ASP A 62 15.67 -19.95 -17.14
C ASP A 62 16.74 -19.44 -16.16
N HIS A 63 18.00 -19.75 -16.46
CA HIS A 63 19.12 -19.45 -15.57
C HIS A 63 19.45 -17.96 -15.55
N ASP A 64 19.53 -17.33 -16.73
CA ASP A 64 19.86 -15.91 -16.87
C ASP A 64 18.81 -15.05 -16.14
N ARG A 65 17.53 -15.43 -16.26
CA ARG A 65 16.45 -14.80 -15.51
C ARG A 65 16.59 -14.99 -14.00
N ALA A 66 17.01 -16.17 -13.55
CA ALA A 66 17.25 -16.42 -12.14
C ALA A 66 18.43 -15.59 -11.61
N GLU A 67 19.45 -15.31 -12.41
CA GLU A 67 20.54 -14.40 -12.02
C GLU A 67 20.07 -12.95 -11.97
N ALA A 68 19.35 -12.50 -13.00
CA ALA A 68 18.77 -11.16 -13.08
C ALA A 68 17.88 -10.84 -11.87
N LEU A 69 16.95 -11.74 -11.54
CA LEU A 69 16.04 -11.57 -10.40
C LEU A 69 16.75 -11.71 -9.04
N CYS A 70 17.90 -12.39 -8.99
CA CYS A 70 18.76 -12.42 -7.80
C CYS A 70 19.41 -11.06 -7.58
N MET A 71 19.90 -10.41 -8.65
CA MET A 71 20.45 -9.07 -8.59
C MET A 71 19.40 -8.06 -8.12
N LEU A 72 18.18 -8.11 -8.65
CA LEU A 72 17.07 -7.25 -8.18
C LEU A 72 16.71 -7.52 -6.71
N ALA A 73 16.71 -8.78 -6.26
CA ALA A 73 16.48 -9.10 -4.84
C ALA A 73 17.57 -8.55 -3.91
N ARG A 74 18.83 -8.46 -4.36
CA ARG A 74 19.92 -7.81 -3.62
C ARG A 74 19.79 -6.29 -3.67
N GLN A 75 19.44 -5.75 -4.82
CA GLN A 75 19.20 -4.32 -5.01
C GLN A 75 18.07 -3.82 -4.10
N ALA A 76 17.09 -4.66 -3.79
CA ALA A 76 16.00 -4.29 -2.89
C ALA A 76 16.45 -3.83 -1.48
N TYR A 77 17.68 -4.16 -1.06
CA TYR A 77 18.26 -3.65 0.20
C TYR A 77 18.72 -2.20 0.13
N LYS A 78 18.91 -1.66 -1.07
CA LYS A 78 19.26 -0.26 -1.30
C LYS A 78 17.98 0.59 -1.44
N ARG A 79 18.05 1.82 -0.96
CA ARG A 79 17.00 2.83 -1.14
C ARG A 79 17.40 3.78 -2.29
N PRO A 80 16.45 4.45 -2.95
CA PRO A 80 16.76 5.59 -3.79
C PRO A 80 17.56 6.63 -3.00
N ALA A 81 18.45 7.36 -3.68
CA ALA A 81 19.18 8.46 -3.05
C ALA A 81 18.22 9.59 -2.60
N ASP A 82 18.65 10.41 -1.65
CA ASP A 82 17.85 11.56 -1.24
C ASP A 82 17.73 12.57 -2.39
N GLY A 83 16.51 13.06 -2.62
CA GLY A 83 16.18 13.90 -3.78
C GLY A 83 15.99 13.14 -5.09
N GLU A 84 16.20 11.81 -5.12
CA GLU A 84 15.97 11.00 -6.31
C GLU A 84 14.48 10.70 -6.50
N GLY A 85 13.94 11.10 -7.65
CA GLY A 85 12.55 10.90 -8.02
C GLY A 85 11.54 11.65 -7.17
N TYR A 86 10.26 11.36 -7.39
CA TYR A 86 9.12 12.10 -6.86
C TYR A 86 8.44 11.32 -5.75
N ARG A 87 8.48 11.81 -4.51
CA ARG A 87 8.06 11.04 -3.33
C ARG A 87 6.70 11.48 -2.80
N THR A 88 5.78 10.53 -2.62
CA THR A 88 4.54 10.80 -1.90
C THR A 88 4.84 10.99 -0.41
N ARG A 89 4.16 11.95 0.22
CA ARG A 89 4.27 12.19 1.66
C ARG A 89 3.22 11.40 2.39
N ASN A 90 3.59 10.81 3.52
CA ASN A 90 2.63 10.24 4.46
C ASN A 90 3.08 10.43 5.90
N ILE A 91 2.11 10.56 6.80
CA ILE A 91 2.35 10.66 8.23
C ILE A 91 2.43 9.28 8.90
N ARG A 92 2.94 9.24 10.14
CA ARG A 92 2.89 8.06 11.03
C ARG A 92 3.56 6.79 10.46
N GLY A 93 4.54 6.93 9.56
CA GLY A 93 5.24 5.79 8.96
C GLY A 93 4.39 4.94 8.00
N LEU A 94 3.22 5.46 7.59
CA LEU A 94 2.39 4.87 6.54
C LEU A 94 3.19 4.75 5.23
N PRO A 95 2.83 3.80 4.36
CA PRO A 95 3.62 3.49 3.19
C PRO A 95 3.69 4.68 2.22
N THR A 96 4.88 4.97 1.71
CA THR A 96 5.14 6.01 0.70
C THR A 96 5.57 5.37 -0.61
N VAL A 97 5.43 6.11 -1.71
CA VAL A 97 5.94 5.73 -3.04
C VAL A 97 6.90 6.80 -3.53
N THR A 98 8.09 6.42 -3.95
CA THR A 98 9.02 7.25 -4.73
C THR A 98 8.92 6.84 -6.19
N PHE A 99 8.44 7.71 -7.05
CA PHE A 99 8.34 7.51 -8.50
C PHE A 99 9.63 7.97 -9.16
N LEU A 100 10.33 7.04 -9.82
CA LEU A 100 11.58 7.34 -10.54
C LEU A 100 11.33 7.60 -12.02
N ASP A 101 10.19 7.15 -12.53
CA ASP A 101 9.70 7.47 -13.87
C ASP A 101 8.62 8.56 -13.79
N ARG A 102 8.85 9.68 -14.49
CA ARG A 102 7.90 10.80 -14.58
C ARG A 102 6.61 10.38 -15.28
N ASN A 103 6.69 9.51 -16.28
CA ASN A 103 5.50 9.07 -17.00
C ASN A 103 4.58 8.28 -16.06
N LEU A 104 5.14 7.33 -15.31
CA LEU A 104 4.39 6.59 -14.29
C LEU A 104 3.77 7.51 -13.23
N LEU A 105 4.46 8.58 -12.82
CA LEU A 105 3.90 9.58 -11.90
C LEU A 105 2.64 10.24 -12.51
N THR A 106 2.74 10.71 -13.76
CA THR A 106 1.63 11.38 -14.46
C THR A 106 0.50 10.44 -14.87
N GLU A 107 0.77 9.14 -15.02
CA GLU A 107 -0.25 8.10 -15.19
C GLU A 107 -0.97 7.80 -13.87
N SER A 108 -0.26 7.94 -12.75
CA SER A 108 -0.78 7.66 -11.39
C SER A 108 -1.60 8.80 -10.82
N PHE A 109 -1.31 10.05 -11.20
CA PHE A 109 -1.90 11.25 -10.61
C PHE A 109 -2.26 12.28 -11.68
N THR A 110 -3.36 13.01 -11.44
CA THR A 110 -3.82 14.09 -12.35
C THR A 110 -2.99 15.36 -12.17
N GLY A 111 -2.53 15.63 -10.94
CA GLY A 111 -1.82 16.85 -10.62
C GLY A 111 -1.41 16.93 -9.16
N VAL A 112 -1.05 18.14 -8.74
CA VAL A 112 -0.62 18.47 -7.38
C VAL A 112 -1.54 19.53 -6.78
N LEU A 113 -1.84 19.38 -5.49
CA LEU A 113 -2.59 20.32 -4.69
C LEU A 113 -1.64 21.04 -3.75
N HIS A 114 -1.57 22.36 -3.88
CA HIS A 114 -1.00 23.24 -2.88
C HIS A 114 -2.06 23.53 -1.81
N VAL A 115 -1.71 23.28 -0.55
CA VAL A 115 -2.57 23.52 0.61
C VAL A 115 -1.83 24.40 1.59
N THR A 116 -2.38 25.59 1.84
CA THR A 116 -1.97 26.45 2.95
C THR A 116 -2.96 26.24 4.10
N VAL A 117 -2.52 25.64 5.20
CA VAL A 117 -3.36 25.47 6.39
C VAL A 117 -3.18 26.69 7.28
N HIS A 118 -4.16 27.61 7.28
CA HIS A 118 -4.04 28.86 8.01
C HIS A 118 -4.22 28.66 9.52
N GLY A 119 -5.28 27.99 9.92
CA GLY A 119 -5.64 27.91 11.33
C GLY A 119 -7.00 27.28 11.58
N ALA A 120 -7.35 27.12 12.84
CA ALA A 120 -8.70 26.77 13.28
C ALA A 120 -9.23 27.82 14.25
N PHE A 121 -10.54 27.80 14.45
CA PHE A 121 -11.24 28.78 15.27
C PHE A 121 -12.27 28.09 16.16
N ASN A 122 -12.37 28.56 17.39
CA ASN A 122 -13.31 28.12 18.41
C ASN A 122 -13.29 26.59 18.62
N LEU A 123 -12.11 26.01 18.79
CA LEU A 123 -11.97 24.58 19.08
C LEU A 123 -12.57 24.24 20.46
N ARG A 124 -13.02 22.99 20.60
CA ARG A 124 -13.50 22.48 21.88
C ARG A 124 -12.32 22.36 22.87
N PRO A 125 -12.48 22.79 24.13
CA PRO A 125 -11.54 22.48 25.19
C PRO A 125 -11.43 20.97 25.44
N ALA A 126 -10.20 20.43 25.52
CA ALA A 126 -9.94 19.03 25.85
C ALA A 126 -9.12 18.88 27.14
N ASP A 127 -8.14 19.76 27.41
CA ASP A 127 -7.37 19.73 28.66
C ASP A 127 -8.13 20.32 29.87
N LEU A 128 -7.68 19.95 31.08
CA LEU A 128 -8.21 20.44 32.37
C LEU A 128 -8.13 21.97 32.55
N ASP A 129 -7.19 22.63 31.88
CA ASP A 129 -7.04 24.10 31.90
C ASP A 129 -7.91 24.82 30.85
N GLY A 130 -8.73 24.07 30.10
CA GLY A 130 -9.65 24.59 29.12
C GLY A 130 -9.03 25.00 27.79
N ARG A 131 -7.76 24.62 27.53
CA ARG A 131 -7.09 24.86 26.23
C ARG A 131 -6.68 23.53 25.58
N VAL A 132 -6.13 23.62 24.37
CA VAL A 132 -5.61 22.48 23.61
C VAL A 132 -4.29 22.89 22.95
N ARG A 133 -3.44 21.93 22.58
CA ARG A 133 -2.23 22.10 21.77
C ARG A 133 -2.48 21.47 20.40
N PRO A 134 -3.19 22.17 19.49
CA PRO A 134 -3.75 21.55 18.33
C PRO A 134 -2.75 21.49 17.17
N PHE A 135 -2.85 20.43 16.38
CA PHE A 135 -2.26 20.32 15.05
C PHE A 135 -3.30 19.81 14.05
N ALA A 136 -3.05 20.01 12.76
CA ALA A 136 -3.86 19.49 11.69
C ALA A 136 -3.14 18.33 10.97
N GLU A 137 -3.85 17.23 10.79
CA GLU A 137 -3.49 16.16 9.86
C GLU A 137 -4.34 16.30 8.60
N VAL A 138 -3.68 16.34 7.45
CA VAL A 138 -4.33 16.57 6.17
C VAL A 138 -4.08 15.37 5.27
N PHE A 139 -5.14 14.88 4.63
CA PHE A 139 -5.12 13.68 3.79
C PHE A 139 -5.76 13.96 2.44
N VAL A 140 -5.13 13.48 1.37
CA VAL A 140 -5.71 13.38 0.02
C VAL A 140 -5.30 12.05 -0.57
N ALA A 141 -6.28 11.19 -0.89
CA ALA A 141 -6.03 9.84 -1.39
C ALA A 141 -5.02 9.07 -0.51
N ALA A 142 -3.85 8.74 -1.06
CA ALA A 142 -2.77 8.05 -0.35
C ALA A 142 -1.64 8.98 0.09
N SER A 143 -1.84 10.30 0.07
CA SER A 143 -0.86 11.29 0.54
C SER A 143 -1.37 12.00 1.79
N SER A 144 -0.47 12.31 2.72
CA SER A 144 -0.80 13.05 3.93
C SER A 144 0.37 13.82 4.52
N PHE A 145 0.05 14.88 5.27
CA PHE A 145 1.00 15.63 6.08
C PHE A 145 0.38 16.02 7.43
N ARG A 146 1.24 16.44 8.36
CA ARG A 146 0.85 16.97 9.67
C ARG A 146 1.50 18.35 9.83
N THR A 147 0.74 19.33 10.29
CA THR A 147 1.29 20.65 10.67
C THR A 147 2.06 20.58 11.96
N LYS A 148 2.83 21.62 12.28
CA LYS A 148 3.38 21.80 13.62
C LYS A 148 2.25 21.93 14.64
N THR A 149 2.56 21.51 15.87
CA THR A 149 1.67 21.73 17.01
C THR A 149 1.70 23.21 17.39
N ALA A 150 0.52 23.84 17.45
CA ALA A 150 0.39 25.19 17.95
C ALA A 150 0.53 25.24 19.49
N GLY A 151 0.83 26.43 20.03
CA GLY A 151 0.80 26.65 21.47
C GLY A 151 -0.60 26.43 22.07
N LYS A 152 -0.72 26.46 23.40
CA LYS A 152 -2.02 26.27 24.08
C LYS A 152 -3.06 27.32 23.69
N THR A 153 -4.01 26.97 22.82
CA THR A 153 -5.04 27.87 22.28
C THR A 153 -6.24 27.10 21.72
N LEU A 154 -7.42 27.73 21.70
CA LEU A 154 -8.60 27.23 20.98
C LEU A 154 -8.69 27.78 19.54
N ASP A 155 -7.81 28.74 19.21
CA ASP A 155 -7.77 29.44 17.91
C ASP A 155 -6.35 29.36 17.33
N PRO A 156 -5.90 28.16 16.91
CA PRO A 156 -4.53 28.00 16.43
C PRO A 156 -4.33 28.66 15.07
N VAL A 157 -3.12 29.19 14.89
CA VAL A 157 -2.60 29.67 13.61
C VAL A 157 -1.36 28.85 13.29
N TRP A 158 -1.38 28.21 12.11
CA TRP A 158 -0.27 27.40 11.61
C TRP A 158 0.42 28.10 10.43
N ASP A 159 -0.36 28.61 9.47
CA ASP A 159 0.11 29.22 8.22
C ASP A 159 1.23 28.40 7.55
N GLU A 160 0.95 27.11 7.32
CA GLU A 160 1.89 26.19 6.71
C GLU A 160 1.48 25.78 5.30
N ASP A 161 2.44 25.82 4.38
CA ASP A 161 2.30 25.42 2.97
C ASP A 161 2.80 23.99 2.73
N HIS A 162 1.95 23.18 2.10
CA HIS A 162 2.25 21.79 1.78
C HIS A 162 1.74 21.42 0.39
N TRP A 163 2.43 20.45 -0.22
CA TRP A 163 2.10 19.92 -1.55
C TRP A 163 1.72 18.46 -1.46
N LEU A 164 0.63 18.07 -2.11
CA LEU A 164 0.11 16.71 -2.14
C LEU A 164 -0.25 16.28 -3.56
N TYR A 165 0.00 15.02 -3.89
CA TYR A 165 -0.47 14.44 -5.15
C TYR A 165 -1.97 14.14 -5.09
N VAL A 166 -2.68 14.49 -6.16
CA VAL A 166 -4.11 14.19 -6.35
C VAL A 166 -4.25 13.16 -7.44
N LYS A 167 -4.91 12.04 -7.14
CA LYS A 167 -5.10 10.96 -8.11
C LYS A 167 -6.17 11.33 -9.11
N ASN A 168 -7.36 11.65 -8.63
CA ASN A 168 -8.47 12.09 -9.45
C ASN A 168 -9.30 13.14 -8.70
N PRO A 169 -9.24 14.43 -9.09
CA PRO A 169 -9.94 15.50 -8.38
C PRO A 169 -11.47 15.41 -8.42
N ASP A 170 -12.07 14.63 -9.34
CA ASP A 170 -13.52 14.44 -9.39
C ASP A 170 -14.04 13.58 -8.23
N TYR A 171 -13.20 12.68 -7.70
CA TYR A 171 -13.56 11.73 -6.64
C TYR A 171 -12.77 11.96 -5.35
N ASP A 172 -11.54 12.48 -5.45
CA ASP A 172 -10.70 12.75 -4.29
C ASP A 172 -11.25 13.93 -3.49
N SER A 173 -11.15 13.80 -2.17
CA SER A 173 -11.48 14.86 -1.23
C SER A 173 -10.30 15.11 -0.30
N LEU A 174 -10.08 16.38 0.01
CA LEU A 174 -9.17 16.81 1.06
C LEU A 174 -9.86 16.62 2.41
N CYS A 175 -9.29 15.80 3.26
CA CYS A 175 -9.75 15.60 4.63
C CYS A 175 -8.77 16.31 5.58
N VAL A 176 -9.29 17.15 6.46
CA VAL A 176 -8.51 17.85 7.49
C VAL A 176 -9.03 17.42 8.84
N ARG A 177 -8.18 16.78 9.63
CA ARG A 177 -8.47 16.35 11.00
C ARG A 177 -7.66 17.20 11.95
N VAL A 178 -8.32 17.85 12.90
CA VAL A 178 -7.65 18.62 13.95
C VAL A 178 -7.56 17.76 15.19
N VAL A 179 -6.37 17.68 15.78
CA VAL A 179 -6.09 16.80 16.92
C VAL A 179 -5.37 17.61 17.99
N ASP A 180 -5.72 17.39 19.25
CA ASP A 180 -5.00 17.91 20.40
C ASP A 180 -3.79 17.03 20.71
N GLU A 181 -2.58 17.59 20.76
CA GLU A 181 -1.42 16.85 21.23
C GLU A 181 -1.49 16.67 22.76
N SER A 182 -1.79 15.45 23.19
CA SER A 182 -1.71 15.03 24.58
C SER A 182 -0.38 14.36 24.90
N CYS A 183 0.18 14.59 26.09
CA CYS A 183 1.49 14.04 26.48
C CYS A 183 1.50 12.49 26.59
N PHE A 184 0.33 11.85 26.70
CA PHE A 184 0.21 10.43 27.08
C PHE A 184 -0.76 9.61 26.19
N SER A 185 -1.33 10.20 25.14
CA SER A 185 -2.23 9.52 24.19
C SER A 185 -1.93 9.97 22.75
N GLU A 186 -2.47 9.26 21.74
CA GLU A 186 -2.36 9.67 20.32
C GLU A 186 -3.07 10.99 19.98
N GLY A 187 -3.50 11.73 21.00
CA GLY A 187 -4.19 13.01 20.90
C GLY A 187 -5.70 12.87 20.81
N ASP A 188 -6.40 13.86 21.34
CA ASP A 188 -7.86 13.90 21.33
C ASP A 188 -8.35 14.53 20.02
N ASP A 189 -9.33 13.89 19.38
CA ASP A 189 -9.90 14.38 18.12
C ASP A 189 -10.73 15.65 18.38
N LEU A 190 -10.36 16.76 17.73
CA LEU A 190 -11.03 18.06 17.84
C LEU A 190 -11.94 18.36 16.64
N GLY A 191 -12.08 17.39 15.72
CA GLY A 191 -13.01 17.45 14.61
C GLY A 191 -12.37 17.26 13.25
N VAL A 192 -13.24 16.98 12.28
CA VAL A 192 -12.88 16.71 10.89
C VAL A 192 -13.65 17.61 9.95
N ALA A 193 -12.96 18.14 8.94
CA ALA A 193 -13.54 18.82 7.78
C ALA A 193 -13.18 18.08 6.49
N VAL A 194 -14.09 18.10 5.52
CA VAL A 194 -13.88 17.45 4.21
C VAL A 194 -14.21 18.46 3.11
N LEU A 195 -13.37 18.52 2.09
CA LEU A 195 -13.50 19.41 0.93
C LEU A 195 -13.32 18.61 -0.37
N GLY A 196 -14.32 18.60 -1.23
CA GLY A 196 -14.23 18.01 -2.57
C GLY A 196 -13.32 18.85 -3.48
N LEU A 197 -12.50 18.19 -4.29
CA LEU A 197 -11.48 18.88 -5.11
C LEU A 197 -11.97 19.29 -6.51
N ARG A 198 -13.10 18.74 -6.98
CA ARG A 198 -13.64 18.98 -8.33
C ARG A 198 -13.77 20.46 -8.70
N GLY A 199 -14.30 21.27 -7.79
CA GLY A 199 -14.47 22.71 -8.04
C GLY A 199 -13.14 23.44 -8.22
N ILE A 200 -12.14 23.09 -7.42
CA ILE A 200 -10.79 23.68 -7.45
C ILE A 200 -10.07 23.27 -8.75
N ALA A 201 -10.24 22.01 -9.16
CA ALA A 201 -9.59 21.48 -10.36
C ALA A 201 -10.14 22.03 -11.69
N ASN A 202 -11.33 22.63 -11.67
CA ASN A 202 -11.94 23.28 -12.83
C ASN A 202 -11.43 24.71 -13.08
N SER A 203 -10.73 25.30 -12.11
CA SER A 203 -10.04 26.59 -12.25
C SER A 203 -8.55 26.42 -11.91
N PRO A 204 -7.76 25.75 -12.77
CA PRO A 204 -6.37 25.46 -12.47
C PRO A 204 -5.56 26.73 -12.25
N GLY A 205 -4.68 26.70 -11.26
CA GLY A 205 -3.83 27.85 -10.94
C GLY A 205 -4.52 28.97 -10.16
N GLU A 206 -5.82 28.92 -9.91
CA GLU A 206 -6.50 29.86 -9.00
C GLU A 206 -6.40 29.37 -7.54
N THR A 207 -6.25 30.32 -6.60
CA THR A 207 -6.21 30.01 -5.16
C THR A 207 -7.56 30.30 -4.53
N PHE A 208 -8.16 29.28 -3.93
CA PHE A 208 -9.44 29.36 -3.25
C PHE A 208 -9.27 29.28 -1.75
N LYS A 209 -9.86 30.23 -1.02
CA LYS A 209 -9.87 30.24 0.45
C LYS A 209 -11.17 29.66 0.97
N PHE A 210 -11.06 28.69 1.87
CA PHE A 210 -12.18 27.99 2.48
C PHE A 210 -12.17 28.17 4.00
N ARG A 211 -13.36 28.37 4.56
CA ARG A 211 -13.61 28.24 6.00
C ARG A 211 -14.60 27.10 6.18
N LEU A 212 -14.10 25.95 6.61
CA LEU A 212 -14.87 24.71 6.68
C LEU A 212 -15.32 24.45 8.11
N PRO A 213 -16.58 24.05 8.34
CA PRO A 213 -17.03 23.62 9.66
C PRO A 213 -16.36 22.29 10.03
N LEU A 214 -15.86 22.20 11.26
CA LEU A 214 -15.38 20.96 11.85
C LEU A 214 -16.58 20.16 12.37
N ARG A 215 -16.60 18.85 12.09
CA ARG A 215 -17.66 17.92 12.50
C ARG A 215 -17.11 16.81 13.39
N GLY A 216 -18.00 16.06 14.03
CA GLY A 216 -17.63 14.95 14.92
C GLY A 216 -17.47 15.44 16.35
N PHE A 217 -16.27 15.31 16.91
CA PHE A 217 -15.96 15.73 18.28
C PHE A 217 -15.67 17.23 18.44
N ALA A 218 -15.86 17.99 17.36
CA ALA A 218 -15.70 19.44 17.31
C ALA A 218 -16.64 20.17 18.27
N GLY A 219 -16.24 21.37 18.68
CA GLY A 219 -17.10 22.30 19.41
C GLY A 219 -18.16 22.91 18.50
N GLU A 220 -19.20 23.50 19.09
CA GLU A 220 -20.19 24.25 18.32
C GLU A 220 -19.50 25.39 17.55
N ASN A 221 -19.83 25.54 16.27
CA ASN A 221 -19.26 26.55 15.38
C ASN A 221 -17.73 26.50 15.22
N SER A 222 -17.07 25.40 15.59
CA SER A 222 -15.65 25.22 15.31
C SER A 222 -15.40 25.17 13.79
N THR A 223 -14.38 25.89 13.32
CA THR A 223 -14.04 25.92 11.89
C THR A 223 -12.55 25.77 11.66
N VAL A 224 -12.16 25.24 10.50
CA VAL A 224 -10.78 25.27 10.00
C VAL A 224 -10.72 26.13 8.73
N THR A 225 -9.67 26.94 8.60
CA THR A 225 -9.44 27.82 7.45
C THR A 225 -8.23 27.34 6.68
N LEU A 226 -8.38 27.21 5.36
CA LEU A 226 -7.32 26.76 4.47
C LEU A 226 -7.45 27.42 3.10
N SER A 227 -6.34 27.58 2.40
CA SER A 227 -6.30 27.98 1.00
C SER A 227 -5.78 26.82 0.15
N CYS A 228 -6.43 26.57 -0.98
CA CYS A 228 -6.08 25.50 -1.89
C CYS A 228 -5.88 26.03 -3.30
N ARG A 229 -4.87 25.50 -3.98
CA ARG A 229 -4.61 25.75 -5.41
C ARG A 229 -4.24 24.44 -6.08
N PHE A 230 -4.88 24.10 -7.19
CA PHE A 230 -4.61 22.87 -7.93
C PHE A 230 -3.86 23.15 -9.23
N LEU A 231 -2.85 22.33 -9.53
CA LEU A 231 -2.06 22.40 -10.76
C LEU A 231 -2.06 21.02 -11.45
N LYS A 232 -2.52 20.96 -12.70
CA LYS A 232 -2.52 19.71 -13.49
C LYS A 232 -1.16 19.44 -14.11
N PHE A 233 -0.74 18.17 -14.22
CA PHE A 233 0.53 17.85 -14.88
C PHE A 233 0.62 18.28 -16.34
N THR A 234 -0.49 18.28 -17.06
CA THR A 234 -0.56 18.78 -18.45
C THR A 234 -0.29 20.27 -18.58
N GLU A 235 -0.43 21.03 -17.49
CA GLU A 235 -0.24 22.47 -17.42
C GLU A 235 1.09 22.84 -16.71
N LEU A 236 1.85 21.84 -16.24
CA LEU A 236 3.05 21.96 -15.42
C LEU A 236 4.35 22.05 -16.26
N GLU A 237 4.42 23.03 -17.17
CA GLU A 237 5.65 23.39 -17.90
C GLU A 237 6.21 24.78 -17.52
N GLY A 238 5.58 25.50 -16.58
CA GLY A 238 5.97 26.85 -16.16
C GLY A 238 6.91 26.93 -14.94
N PRO A 239 7.47 28.13 -14.63
CA PRO A 239 8.40 28.36 -13.52
C PRO A 239 7.82 28.06 -12.13
N GLU A 240 6.49 28.06 -11.96
CA GLU A 240 5.81 27.70 -10.71
C GLU A 240 5.83 26.18 -10.42
N THR A 241 6.23 25.37 -11.41
CA THR A 241 6.32 23.90 -11.32
C THR A 241 7.53 23.44 -10.51
N ILE A 242 8.63 24.18 -10.57
CA ILE A 242 9.90 23.80 -9.92
C ILE A 242 9.71 23.73 -8.40
N PRO A 243 9.13 24.75 -7.72
CA PRO A 243 8.85 24.65 -6.29
C PRO A 243 7.96 23.46 -5.92
N ALA A 244 6.92 23.17 -6.70
CA ALA A 244 5.98 22.09 -6.42
C ALA A 244 6.64 20.70 -6.54
N LEU A 245 7.36 20.46 -7.65
CA LEU A 245 8.06 19.20 -7.86
C LEU A 245 9.22 19.04 -6.88
N THR A 246 10.01 20.09 -6.63
CA THR A 246 11.10 20.07 -5.65
C THR A 246 10.58 19.79 -4.24
N ALA A 247 9.47 20.40 -3.82
CA ALA A 247 8.87 20.12 -2.51
C ALA A 247 8.48 18.63 -2.37
N LEU A 248 8.05 17.99 -3.45
CA LEU A 248 7.68 16.58 -3.46
C LEU A 248 8.88 15.63 -3.55
N GLN A 249 10.06 16.11 -3.94
CA GLN A 249 11.32 15.33 -3.88
C GLN A 249 11.84 15.17 -2.43
N GLY A 250 11.30 15.92 -1.47
CA GLY A 250 11.58 15.75 -0.05
C GLY A 250 12.93 16.30 0.42
N GLY A 251 13.57 17.17 -0.36
CA GLY A 251 14.81 17.87 0.00
C GLY A 251 14.78 19.36 -0.36
N GLU A 252 15.72 20.14 0.18
CA GLU A 252 16.05 21.47 -0.36
C GLU A 252 16.46 21.33 -1.84
N ALA A 253 16.16 22.34 -2.65
CA ALA A 253 16.48 22.34 -4.08
C ALA A 253 17.98 22.07 -4.31
N VAL A 254 18.34 20.82 -4.61
CA VAL A 254 19.67 20.50 -5.13
C VAL A 254 19.63 20.87 -6.61
N PRO A 255 20.43 21.87 -7.07
CA PRO A 255 20.45 22.26 -8.46
C PRO A 255 20.88 21.05 -9.28
N SER A 256 19.99 20.64 -10.20
CA SER A 256 20.16 19.64 -11.25
C SER A 256 21.52 18.94 -11.23
N ALA A 257 21.70 17.99 -10.32
CA ALA A 257 22.77 17.02 -10.47
C ALA A 257 22.37 16.20 -11.70
N GLU A 258 23.22 16.19 -12.72
CA GLU A 258 23.09 15.24 -13.83
C GLU A 258 22.74 13.86 -13.26
N PRO A 259 21.79 13.12 -13.88
CA PRO A 259 21.41 11.81 -13.37
C PRO A 259 22.69 11.02 -13.18
N ALA A 260 22.99 10.65 -11.93
CA ALA A 260 24.12 9.79 -11.61
C ALA A 260 24.09 8.67 -12.65
N LYS A 261 25.21 8.51 -13.39
CA LYS A 261 25.34 7.48 -14.42
C LYS A 261 24.67 6.22 -13.88
N ARG A 262 23.62 5.76 -14.57
CA ARG A 262 22.86 4.53 -14.27
C ARG A 262 23.82 3.35 -14.32
N GLU A 263 24.72 3.22 -13.35
CA GLU A 263 25.58 2.05 -13.18
C GLU A 263 24.65 0.91 -12.76
N GLU A 264 24.21 0.17 -13.77
CA GLU A 264 23.60 -1.16 -13.67
C GLU A 264 22.38 -1.26 -12.73
N LEU A 265 21.53 -0.24 -12.67
CA LEU A 265 20.17 -0.40 -12.14
C LEU A 265 19.29 -1.03 -13.23
N GLY A 266 19.30 -2.35 -13.27
CA GLY A 266 18.41 -3.12 -14.13
C GLY A 266 19.11 -4.32 -14.74
N ALA A 267 18.58 -5.51 -14.46
CA ALA A 267 18.98 -6.72 -15.15
C ALA A 267 18.00 -6.97 -16.30
N ASP A 268 18.51 -7.39 -17.47
CA ASP A 268 17.69 -7.77 -18.63
C ASP A 268 16.76 -6.67 -19.19
N GLY A 269 17.14 -5.39 -19.03
CA GLY A 269 16.37 -4.23 -19.49
C GLY A 269 15.22 -3.80 -18.56
N LEU A 270 15.18 -4.34 -17.33
CA LEU A 270 14.23 -3.93 -16.30
C LEU A 270 14.71 -2.66 -15.59
N GLU A 271 14.18 -1.50 -15.98
CA GLU A 271 14.54 -0.21 -15.39
C GLU A 271 13.74 0.08 -14.12
N PRO A 272 14.32 0.70 -13.08
CA PRO A 272 13.60 1.06 -11.87
C PRO A 272 12.57 2.17 -12.14
N VAL A 273 11.31 1.95 -11.76
CA VAL A 273 10.22 2.92 -12.01
C VAL A 273 9.56 3.43 -10.74
N ALA A 274 9.51 2.61 -9.69
CA ALA A 274 8.95 3.03 -8.41
C ALA A 274 9.56 2.26 -7.23
N TYR A 275 9.55 2.90 -6.07
CA TYR A 275 10.01 2.35 -4.80
C TYR A 275 8.97 2.59 -3.70
N ILE A 276 8.61 1.55 -2.96
CA ILE A 276 7.70 1.63 -1.82
C ILE A 276 8.49 1.46 -0.52
N ASP A 277 8.23 2.32 0.46
CA ASP A 277 8.76 2.19 1.82
C ASP A 277 7.64 2.37 2.85
N CYS A 278 7.47 1.39 3.72
CA CYS A 278 6.57 1.43 4.86
C CYS A 278 7.37 1.35 6.17
N GLY A 279 7.46 2.47 6.87
CA GLY A 279 8.18 2.55 8.15
C GLY A 279 7.53 1.70 9.25
N LEU A 280 6.19 1.59 9.27
CA LEU A 280 5.46 0.85 10.32
C LEU A 280 5.73 -0.66 10.36
N THR A 281 6.03 -1.26 9.21
CA THR A 281 6.33 -2.69 9.11
C THR A 281 7.73 -2.94 8.56
N GLU A 282 8.54 -1.90 8.47
CA GLU A 282 9.87 -1.89 7.84
C GLU A 282 9.87 -2.66 6.50
N THR A 283 8.81 -2.47 5.71
CA THR A 283 8.59 -3.23 4.48
C THR A 283 8.89 -2.37 3.28
N GLN A 284 9.78 -2.86 2.41
CA GLN A 284 10.18 -2.16 1.20
C GLN A 284 10.04 -3.02 -0.05
N ALA A 285 9.70 -2.39 -1.16
CA ALA A 285 9.59 -3.04 -2.45
C ALA A 285 10.01 -2.11 -3.59
N TRP A 286 10.77 -2.65 -4.52
CA TRP A 286 11.08 -2.00 -5.79
C TRP A 286 10.20 -2.53 -6.91
N LEU A 287 9.83 -1.67 -7.84
CA LEU A 287 9.19 -2.01 -9.09
C LEU A 287 10.10 -1.63 -10.25
N PHE A 288 10.29 -2.56 -11.17
CA PHE A 288 11.09 -2.40 -12.37
C PHE A 288 10.27 -2.73 -13.60
N ARG A 289 10.41 -1.95 -14.68
CA ARG A 289 9.64 -2.09 -15.91
C ARG A 289 10.60 -2.30 -17.08
N ASN A 290 10.29 -3.28 -17.93
CA ASN A 290 10.83 -3.40 -19.27
C ASN A 290 9.66 -3.23 -20.24
N SER A 291 9.56 -2.05 -20.85
CA SER A 291 8.46 -1.73 -21.76
C SER A 291 8.53 -2.51 -23.08
N GLU A 292 9.73 -2.78 -23.60
CA GLU A 292 9.92 -3.51 -24.85
C GLU A 292 9.43 -4.96 -24.74
N LYS A 293 9.81 -5.63 -23.63
CA LYS A 293 9.42 -7.02 -23.34
C LYS A 293 8.07 -7.14 -22.63
N ARG A 294 7.45 -6.01 -22.24
CA ARG A 294 6.25 -5.95 -21.39
C ARG A 294 6.41 -6.78 -20.13
N GLN A 295 7.50 -6.53 -19.40
CA GLN A 295 7.79 -7.19 -18.13
C GLN A 295 7.73 -6.19 -16.98
N LEU A 296 7.12 -6.61 -15.88
CA LEU A 296 7.11 -5.87 -14.61
C LEU A 296 7.72 -6.77 -13.54
N ALA A 297 8.86 -6.37 -12.98
CA ALA A 297 9.48 -7.07 -11.87
C ALA A 297 9.26 -6.33 -10.55
N ILE A 298 8.92 -7.09 -9.50
CA ILE A 298 8.67 -6.58 -8.15
C ILE A 298 9.63 -7.29 -7.20
N ALA A 299 10.53 -6.52 -6.59
CA ALA A 299 11.55 -7.04 -5.68
C ALA A 299 11.29 -6.56 -4.26
N PHE A 300 10.99 -7.49 -3.35
CA PHE A 300 10.80 -7.18 -1.94
C PHE A 300 12.12 -7.28 -1.17
N ARG A 301 12.37 -6.29 -0.30
CA ARG A 301 13.49 -6.31 0.63
C ARG A 301 13.27 -7.35 1.73
N GLY A 302 14.34 -8.01 2.16
CA GLY A 302 14.34 -8.84 3.37
C GLY A 302 14.97 -8.12 4.57
N THR A 303 14.91 -8.75 5.74
CA THR A 303 15.56 -8.24 6.96
C THR A 303 17.08 -8.13 6.78
N GLU A 304 17.73 -7.12 7.37
CA GLU A 304 19.18 -6.92 7.25
C GLU A 304 19.99 -8.12 7.78
N GLN A 305 21.19 -8.34 7.25
CA GLN A 305 21.99 -9.54 7.53
C GLN A 305 22.43 -9.68 9.00
N THR A 306 22.65 -8.56 9.70
CA THR A 306 22.96 -8.52 11.14
C THR A 306 21.75 -8.97 11.95
N GLN A 307 20.60 -8.33 11.68
CA GLN A 307 19.31 -8.71 12.25
C GLN A 307 18.87 -10.12 11.84
N LEU A 308 19.30 -10.66 10.71
CA LEU A 308 19.01 -12.04 10.29
C LEU A 308 19.73 -13.06 11.18
N LYS A 309 20.98 -12.78 11.59
CA LYS A 309 21.71 -13.65 12.53
C LYS A 309 21.05 -13.61 13.91
N ASP A 310 20.63 -12.42 14.33
CA ASP A 310 19.93 -12.23 15.61
C ASP A 310 18.51 -12.80 15.56
N LEU A 311 17.77 -12.62 14.45
CA LEU A 311 16.46 -13.22 14.20
C LEU A 311 16.56 -14.75 14.18
N VAL A 312 17.64 -15.34 13.65
CA VAL A 312 17.84 -16.80 13.72
C VAL A 312 18.05 -17.26 15.18
N ALA A 313 18.67 -16.43 16.02
CA ALA A 313 18.79 -16.70 17.45
C ALA A 313 17.46 -16.47 18.22
N ASP A 314 16.76 -15.37 17.93
CA ASP A 314 15.51 -14.91 18.56
C ASP A 314 14.25 -15.58 18.02
N ALA A 315 14.33 -16.24 16.87
CA ALA A 315 13.29 -17.08 16.29
C ALA A 315 12.89 -18.25 17.21
N ARG A 316 13.68 -18.55 18.24
CA ARG A 316 13.26 -19.46 19.33
C ARG A 316 12.10 -18.87 20.17
N LEU A 317 11.85 -17.57 20.09
CA LEU A 317 10.95 -16.79 20.95
C LEU A 317 9.81 -16.08 20.19
N MET A 318 9.84 -16.03 18.85
CA MET A 318 8.79 -15.38 18.04
C MET A 318 7.47 -16.21 18.04
N PRO A 319 6.32 -15.63 18.42
CA PRO A 319 5.04 -16.33 18.39
C PRO A 319 4.62 -16.71 16.96
N CYS A 320 4.60 -18.00 16.64
CA CYS A 320 4.17 -18.54 15.35
C CYS A 320 2.63 -18.53 15.23
N GLY A 321 2.05 -17.40 14.82
CA GLY A 321 0.62 -17.27 14.55
C GLY A 321 0.27 -17.49 13.07
N PHE A 322 -0.80 -18.22 12.79
CA PHE A 322 -1.40 -18.30 11.44
C PHE A 322 -2.53 -17.28 11.30
N THR A 323 -2.70 -16.73 10.10
CA THR A 323 -3.86 -15.92 9.75
C THR A 323 -4.37 -16.36 8.38
N THR A 324 -5.68 -16.44 8.24
CA THR A 324 -6.36 -16.76 6.98
C THR A 324 -6.17 -15.59 6.01
N ILE A 325 -5.77 -15.87 4.77
CA ILE A 325 -5.40 -14.84 3.78
C ILE A 325 -6.56 -13.90 3.46
N ALA A 326 -7.79 -14.38 3.51
CA ALA A 326 -9.01 -13.59 3.42
C ALA A 326 -10.14 -14.42 4.05
N GLN A 327 -11.21 -13.79 4.55
CA GLN A 327 -12.47 -14.49 4.81
C GLN A 327 -13.07 -15.12 3.52
N CYS A 328 -12.45 -14.88 2.36
CA CYS A 328 -12.84 -15.43 1.09
C CYS A 328 -11.86 -16.53 0.67
N THR A 329 -12.45 -17.69 0.39
CA THR A 329 -11.93 -18.83 -0.40
C THR A 329 -11.24 -19.96 0.37
N ARG A 330 -12.03 -21.03 0.51
CA ARG A 330 -11.69 -22.44 0.77
C ARG A 330 -11.19 -22.76 2.18
N ASP A 331 -11.96 -23.61 2.86
CA ASP A 331 -11.67 -24.10 4.19
C ASP A 331 -10.19 -24.49 4.32
N ASN A 332 -9.50 -23.87 5.28
CA ASN A 332 -8.17 -24.25 5.76
C ASN A 332 -6.92 -23.69 5.02
N ILE A 333 -6.97 -22.58 4.27
CA ILE A 333 -5.75 -21.89 3.76
C ILE A 333 -5.20 -20.91 4.82
N ASN A 334 -3.97 -21.16 5.29
CA ASN A 334 -3.34 -20.37 6.35
C ASN A 334 -1.89 -19.98 5.99
N VAL A 335 -1.53 -18.73 6.29
CA VAL A 335 -0.16 -18.21 6.16
C VAL A 335 0.34 -17.57 7.43
N HIS A 336 1.65 -17.35 7.51
CA HIS A 336 2.28 -16.72 8.66
C HIS A 336 1.75 -15.29 8.87
N ARG A 337 1.25 -15.00 10.08
CA ARG A 337 0.61 -13.72 10.44
C ARG A 337 1.55 -12.52 10.24
N GLY A 338 2.83 -12.67 10.60
CA GLY A 338 3.83 -11.60 10.44
C GLY A 338 4.05 -11.23 8.97
N PHE A 339 4.18 -12.23 8.09
CA PHE A 339 4.39 -11.99 6.65
C PHE A 339 3.15 -11.37 6.02
N MET A 340 1.96 -11.85 6.40
CA MET A 340 0.71 -11.28 5.94
C MET A 340 0.52 -9.84 6.41
N ARG A 341 0.87 -9.52 7.66
CA ARG A 341 0.81 -8.14 8.18
C ARG A 341 1.74 -7.20 7.40
N ALA A 342 2.99 -7.62 7.18
CA ALA A 342 3.96 -6.85 6.41
C ALA A 342 3.53 -6.68 4.95
N TYR A 343 3.05 -7.75 4.30
CA TYR A 343 2.55 -7.63 2.93
C TYR A 343 1.32 -6.73 2.84
N LYS A 344 0.36 -6.86 3.77
CA LYS A 344 -0.86 -6.02 3.81
C LYS A 344 -0.57 -4.53 3.93
N SER A 345 0.54 -4.12 4.55
CA SER A 345 0.88 -2.70 4.69
C SER A 345 1.21 -2.05 3.34
N VAL A 346 1.77 -2.80 2.40
CA VAL A 346 2.14 -2.31 1.05
C VAL A 346 1.23 -2.82 -0.07
N ARG A 347 0.39 -3.81 0.22
CA ARG A 347 -0.52 -4.50 -0.72
C ARG A 347 -1.24 -3.56 -1.68
N ARG A 348 -1.94 -2.54 -1.15
CA ARG A 348 -2.75 -1.62 -1.99
C ARG A 348 -1.91 -0.85 -3.00
N LEU A 349 -0.71 -0.42 -2.61
CA LEU A 349 0.21 0.30 -3.50
C LEU A 349 0.76 -0.62 -4.57
N ILE A 350 1.18 -1.83 -4.21
CA ILE A 350 1.64 -2.85 -5.16
C ILE A 350 0.55 -3.16 -6.19
N SER A 351 -0.66 -3.50 -5.75
CA SER A 351 -1.77 -3.81 -6.66
C SER A 351 -2.13 -2.63 -7.56
N GLY A 352 -2.15 -1.41 -7.01
CA GLY A 352 -2.43 -0.19 -7.78
C GLY A 352 -1.36 0.11 -8.82
N LEU A 353 -0.08 -0.02 -8.48
CA LEU A 353 1.02 0.20 -9.42
C LEU A 353 1.09 -0.90 -10.49
N ILE A 354 0.84 -2.17 -10.14
CA ILE A 354 0.71 -3.24 -11.13
C ILE A 354 -0.39 -2.87 -12.13
N GLN A 355 -1.56 -2.46 -11.65
CA GLN A 355 -2.65 -2.03 -12.53
C GLN A 355 -2.20 -0.87 -13.41
N ILE A 356 -1.67 0.23 -12.86
CA ILE A 356 -1.27 1.40 -13.66
C ILE A 356 -0.22 1.04 -14.73
N ILE A 357 0.81 0.26 -14.36
CA ILE A 357 1.90 -0.10 -15.28
C ILE A 357 1.42 -1.07 -16.38
N THR A 358 0.52 -1.99 -16.04
CA THR A 358 0.07 -3.05 -16.94
C THR A 358 -1.22 -2.72 -17.71
N ASP A 359 -1.95 -1.69 -17.29
CA ASP A 359 -3.16 -1.21 -17.93
C ASP A 359 -2.79 -0.46 -19.22
N SER A 360 -2.95 -1.15 -20.34
CA SER A 360 -2.92 -0.53 -21.66
C SER A 360 -4.27 0.14 -21.88
N ARG A 361 -4.41 1.41 -21.50
CA ARG A 361 -5.62 2.17 -21.84
C ARG A 361 -5.86 2.06 -23.36
N PRO A 362 -7.09 1.72 -23.81
CA PRO A 362 -7.43 1.81 -25.22
C PRO A 362 -7.31 3.29 -25.63
N GLY A 363 -6.35 3.61 -26.53
CA GLY A 363 -6.14 4.98 -27.02
C GLY A 363 -4.72 5.54 -26.91
N SER A 364 -3.75 4.85 -26.29
CA SER A 364 -2.33 5.18 -26.52
C SER A 364 -1.93 4.76 -27.94
N GLU A 365 -0.94 5.41 -28.56
CA GLU A 365 -0.50 5.12 -29.95
C GLU A 365 -0.14 3.64 -30.22
N ASP A 366 -0.03 2.82 -29.16
CA ASP A 366 0.05 1.36 -29.22
C ASP A 366 -1.24 0.65 -29.70
N THR A 367 -2.36 1.38 -29.85
CA THR A 367 -3.67 0.82 -30.24
C THR A 367 -3.68 0.25 -31.68
N GLU A 368 -2.68 0.57 -32.50
CA GLU A 368 -2.51 -0.05 -33.82
C GLU A 368 -1.88 -1.46 -33.76
N ARG A 369 -1.36 -1.89 -32.60
CA ARG A 369 -0.96 -3.29 -32.36
C ARG A 369 -2.04 -3.98 -31.55
N GLY A 370 -3.00 -4.57 -32.25
CA GLY A 370 -4.26 -5.08 -31.71
C GLY A 370 -4.21 -5.78 -30.35
N ALA A 371 -5.21 -5.46 -29.52
CA ALA A 371 -5.97 -6.29 -28.57
C ALA A 371 -5.28 -7.30 -27.61
N ASP A 372 -3.95 -7.41 -27.53
CA ASP A 372 -3.27 -8.32 -26.61
C ASP A 372 -2.27 -7.56 -25.72
N SER A 373 -2.74 -6.91 -24.65
CA SER A 373 -1.84 -6.56 -23.55
C SER A 373 -1.42 -7.88 -22.87
N ASN A 374 -0.12 -8.16 -22.83
CA ASN A 374 0.42 -9.52 -22.60
C ASN A 374 1.58 -9.45 -21.60
N TRP A 375 1.37 -8.79 -20.47
CA TRP A 375 2.41 -8.51 -19.49
C TRP A 375 2.84 -9.77 -18.76
N GLU A 376 4.15 -9.94 -18.58
CA GLU A 376 4.71 -10.89 -17.62
C GLU A 376 5.06 -10.16 -16.32
N VAL A 377 4.50 -10.65 -15.20
CA VAL A 377 4.80 -10.10 -13.87
C VAL A 377 5.73 -11.04 -13.11
N LEU A 378 6.89 -10.53 -12.74
CA LEU A 378 7.97 -11.24 -12.07
C LEU A 378 8.01 -10.81 -10.60
N PHE A 379 7.98 -11.77 -9.68
CA PHE A 379 8.16 -11.52 -8.26
C PHE A 379 9.51 -12.07 -7.80
N THR A 380 10.23 -11.29 -7.00
CA THR A 380 11.50 -11.73 -6.43
C THR A 380 11.74 -11.19 -5.01
N GLY A 381 12.60 -11.88 -4.27
CA GLY A 381 13.00 -11.44 -2.94
C GLY A 381 13.94 -12.42 -2.25
N HIS A 382 14.77 -11.87 -1.36
CA HIS A 382 15.66 -12.64 -0.49
C HIS A 382 15.11 -12.72 0.94
N SER A 383 15.25 -13.88 1.59
CA SER A 383 14.84 -14.10 2.98
C SER A 383 13.36 -13.71 3.21
N LEU A 384 13.06 -12.83 4.18
CA LEU A 384 11.72 -12.29 4.41
C LEU A 384 11.09 -11.70 3.13
N GLY A 385 11.88 -11.05 2.27
CA GLY A 385 11.40 -10.51 1.00
C GLY A 385 10.88 -11.62 0.07
N GLY A 386 11.46 -12.82 0.11
CA GLY A 386 10.95 -13.97 -0.63
C GLY A 386 9.56 -14.43 -0.15
N ALA A 387 9.27 -14.31 1.16
CA ALA A 387 7.95 -14.61 1.69
C ALA A 387 6.91 -13.59 1.22
N LEU A 388 7.25 -12.29 1.22
CA LEU A 388 6.38 -11.23 0.71
C LEU A 388 6.15 -11.35 -0.80
N ALA A 389 7.20 -11.67 -1.56
CA ALA A 389 7.10 -11.95 -3.00
C ALA A 389 6.16 -13.12 -3.29
N THR A 390 6.19 -14.17 -2.46
CA THR A 390 5.27 -15.31 -2.57
C THR A 390 3.82 -14.90 -2.32
N LEU A 391 3.56 -14.08 -1.30
CA LEU A 391 2.21 -13.56 -1.03
C LEU A 391 1.72 -12.64 -2.15
N GLY A 392 2.59 -11.80 -2.70
CA GLY A 392 2.28 -10.94 -3.84
C GLY A 392 1.93 -11.71 -5.11
N ALA A 393 2.73 -12.73 -5.44
CA ALA A 393 2.47 -13.60 -6.58
C ALA A 393 1.16 -14.39 -6.39
N TYR A 394 0.90 -14.89 -5.18
CA TYR A 394 -0.33 -15.59 -4.85
C TYR A 394 -1.56 -14.70 -5.04
N GLU A 395 -1.52 -13.49 -4.48
CA GLU A 395 -2.62 -12.54 -4.62
C GLU A 395 -2.90 -12.21 -6.09
N LEU A 396 -1.86 -11.92 -6.87
CA LEU A 396 -2.03 -11.65 -8.30
C LEU A 396 -2.60 -12.87 -9.03
N GLY A 397 -2.18 -14.08 -8.65
CA GLY A 397 -2.70 -15.34 -9.18
C GLY A 397 -4.19 -15.52 -8.94
N LEU A 398 -4.71 -15.11 -7.77
CA LEU A 398 -6.15 -15.15 -7.47
C LEU A 398 -6.97 -14.25 -8.40
N TYR A 399 -6.39 -13.14 -8.86
CA TYR A 399 -7.07 -12.17 -9.72
C TYR A 399 -6.75 -12.34 -11.21
N LYS A 400 -5.79 -13.20 -11.59
CA LYS A 400 -5.35 -13.37 -12.98
C LYS A 400 -6.50 -13.67 -13.94
N SER A 401 -7.49 -14.46 -13.52
CA SER A 401 -8.68 -14.76 -14.35
C SER A 401 -9.53 -13.53 -14.69
N TYR A 402 -9.41 -12.45 -13.91
CA TYR A 402 -10.08 -11.17 -14.14
C TYR A 402 -9.14 -10.12 -14.77
N ALA A 403 -7.83 -10.41 -14.81
CA ALA A 403 -6.80 -9.56 -15.36
C ALA A 403 -6.31 -10.14 -16.70
N GLY A 404 -7.17 -10.04 -17.73
CA GLY A 404 -6.94 -10.61 -19.07
C GLY A 404 -5.67 -10.09 -19.78
N TRP A 405 -5.05 -9.04 -19.24
CA TRP A 405 -3.80 -8.45 -19.72
C TRP A 405 -2.52 -9.08 -19.12
N ILE A 406 -2.65 -10.00 -18.17
CA ILE A 406 -1.51 -10.67 -17.51
C ILE A 406 -1.29 -12.06 -18.13
N LYS A 407 -0.22 -12.18 -18.91
CA LYS A 407 0.21 -13.43 -19.55
C LYS A 407 0.59 -14.50 -18.54
N SER A 408 1.52 -14.13 -17.67
CA SER A 408 2.21 -15.06 -16.78
C SER A 408 2.65 -14.35 -15.52
N ILE A 409 2.69 -15.13 -14.45
CA ILE A 409 3.22 -14.73 -13.15
C ILE A 409 4.36 -15.69 -12.87
N SER A 410 5.55 -15.16 -12.62
CA SER A 410 6.72 -15.95 -12.30
C SER A 410 7.31 -15.51 -10.96
N LEU A 411 7.76 -16.45 -10.14
CA LEU A 411 8.31 -16.19 -8.81
C LEU A 411 9.70 -16.79 -8.67
N TYR A 412 10.67 -15.98 -8.27
CA TYR A 412 12.05 -16.43 -7.99
C TYR A 412 12.44 -15.96 -6.59
N THR A 413 12.68 -16.88 -5.66
CA THR A 413 12.99 -16.52 -4.26
C THR A 413 14.29 -17.14 -3.79
N TYR A 414 15.03 -16.42 -2.94
CA TYR A 414 16.37 -16.81 -2.50
C TYR A 414 16.42 -16.84 -0.97
N GLY A 415 16.72 -17.99 -0.37
CA GLY A 415 16.75 -18.12 1.10
C GLY A 415 15.40 -17.85 1.78
N SER A 416 14.29 -17.91 1.02
CA SER A 416 12.95 -17.63 1.54
C SER A 416 12.53 -18.65 2.62
N PRO A 417 11.83 -18.27 3.70
CA PRO A 417 11.18 -19.21 4.62
C PRO A 417 9.93 -19.86 3.98
N ARG A 418 9.32 -20.83 4.66
CA ARG A 418 8.00 -21.34 4.24
C ARG A 418 6.94 -20.30 4.62
N VAL A 419 5.93 -20.13 3.77
CA VAL A 419 4.97 -19.02 3.90
C VAL A 419 3.65 -19.47 4.51
N GLY A 420 3.21 -20.69 4.20
CA GLY A 420 1.90 -21.18 4.58
C GLY A 420 1.81 -22.69 4.79
N ASN A 421 0.59 -23.15 5.06
CA ASN A 421 0.29 -24.56 5.25
C ASN A 421 0.16 -25.32 3.91
N VAL A 422 -0.05 -26.63 3.99
CA VAL A 422 -0.17 -27.49 2.78
C VAL A 422 -1.32 -27.06 1.87
N ALA A 423 -2.42 -26.55 2.42
CA ALA A 423 -3.54 -26.06 1.61
C ALA A 423 -3.14 -24.81 0.81
N PHE A 424 -2.46 -23.86 1.44
CA PHE A 424 -1.86 -22.71 0.75
C PHE A 424 -0.91 -23.15 -0.36
N ALA A 425 0.02 -24.05 -0.07
CA ALA A 425 1.02 -24.50 -1.03
C ALA A 425 0.38 -25.15 -2.28
N ARG A 426 -0.61 -26.01 -2.08
CA ARG A 426 -1.33 -26.66 -3.20
C ARG A 426 -2.08 -25.67 -4.07
N ASP A 427 -2.75 -24.68 -3.46
CA ASP A 427 -3.48 -23.67 -4.21
C ASP A 427 -2.51 -22.69 -4.90
N PHE A 428 -1.38 -22.38 -4.26
CA PHE A 428 -0.30 -21.59 -4.83
C PHE A 428 0.27 -22.24 -6.08
N ASP A 429 0.67 -23.52 -6.01
CA ASP A 429 1.27 -24.25 -7.14
C ASP A 429 0.32 -24.28 -8.36
N ARG A 430 -1.00 -24.29 -8.13
CA ARG A 430 -2.03 -24.20 -9.17
C ARG A 430 -2.11 -22.82 -9.82
N LEU A 431 -1.96 -21.75 -9.04
CA LEU A 431 -2.12 -20.37 -9.51
C LEU A 431 -0.83 -19.79 -10.11
N VAL A 432 0.32 -20.19 -9.57
CA VAL A 432 1.65 -19.68 -9.93
C VAL A 432 2.57 -20.87 -10.25
N PRO A 433 2.38 -21.56 -11.39
CA PRO A 433 3.15 -22.75 -11.74
C PRO A 433 4.63 -22.45 -12.02
N ASN A 434 4.96 -21.19 -12.34
CA ASN A 434 6.31 -20.74 -12.66
C ASN A 434 7.01 -20.20 -11.40
N ALA A 435 7.24 -21.07 -10.41
CA ALA A 435 7.83 -20.68 -9.13
C ALA A 435 9.09 -21.48 -8.80
N TRP A 436 10.20 -20.76 -8.56
CA TRP A 436 11.50 -21.32 -8.20
C TRP A 436 11.96 -20.77 -6.86
N ARG A 437 12.35 -21.68 -5.95
CA ARG A 437 12.87 -21.37 -4.62
C ARG A 437 14.29 -21.89 -4.48
N PHE A 438 15.26 -20.98 -4.45
CA PHE A 438 16.68 -21.28 -4.25
C PHE A 438 16.99 -21.31 -2.77
N THR A 439 17.60 -22.40 -2.32
CA THR A 439 17.98 -22.61 -0.91
C THR A 439 19.44 -22.99 -0.84
N ASN A 440 20.19 -22.38 0.08
CA ASN A 440 21.54 -22.82 0.37
C ASN A 440 21.47 -23.97 1.40
N ARG A 441 22.24 -25.04 1.21
CA ARG A 441 22.22 -26.23 2.09
C ARG A 441 22.62 -25.92 3.53
N LEU A 442 23.38 -24.84 3.75
CA LEU A 442 23.81 -24.36 5.06
C LEU A 442 22.88 -23.28 5.66
N ASP A 443 21.89 -22.83 4.91
CA ASP A 443 20.92 -21.83 5.37
C ASP A 443 19.78 -22.49 6.15
N LEU A 444 19.52 -21.96 7.34
CA LEU A 444 18.48 -22.46 8.25
C LEU A 444 17.10 -21.85 7.97
N VAL A 445 17.05 -20.66 7.33
CA VAL A 445 15.80 -19.94 7.04
C VAL A 445 14.81 -20.81 6.24
N PRO A 446 15.24 -21.57 5.22
CA PRO A 446 14.31 -22.40 4.45
C PRO A 446 13.69 -23.58 5.21
N ARG A 447 14.29 -23.99 6.33
CA ARG A 447 13.91 -25.18 7.12
C ARG A 447 13.00 -24.86 8.31
N TRP A 448 12.79 -23.57 8.59
CA TRP A 448 12.39 -23.11 9.92
C TRP A 448 10.91 -23.34 10.28
N VAL A 449 10.00 -23.46 9.31
CA VAL A 449 8.58 -23.62 9.65
C VAL A 449 8.20 -25.10 9.73
N GLY A 450 7.65 -25.50 10.89
CA GLY A 450 7.55 -26.89 11.36
C GLY A 450 7.03 -27.93 10.36
N ARG A 451 7.23 -29.22 10.69
CA ARG A 451 7.01 -30.42 9.84
C ARG A 451 5.63 -30.56 9.16
N ARG A 452 4.66 -29.67 9.40
CA ARG A 452 3.34 -29.62 8.76
C ARG A 452 3.20 -28.58 7.62
N GLN A 453 4.28 -27.89 7.24
CA GLN A 453 4.27 -26.93 6.12
C GLN A 453 5.08 -27.43 4.92
N VAL A 454 4.67 -27.03 3.71
CA VAL A 454 5.34 -27.38 2.45
C VAL A 454 5.50 -26.11 1.60
N ARG A 455 6.72 -25.98 1.05
CA ARG A 455 7.28 -24.98 0.13
C ARG A 455 7.27 -23.50 0.51
#